data_AF-A0A090WKN3-F1
#
_entry.id   AF-A0A090WKN3-F1
#
_cell.length_a   1.000
_cell.length_b   1.000
_cell.length_c   1.000
_cell.angle_alpha   90.00
_cell.angle_beta   90.00
_cell.angle_gamma   90.00
#
_symmetry.space_group_name_H-M   'P 1'
#
loop_
_entity.id
_entity.type
_entity.pdbx_description
1 polymer ?
#
loop_
_entity_poly.entity_id
_entity_poly.type
_entity_poly.pdbx_seq_one_letter_code
_entity_poly.pdbx_strand_id
1 'polypeptide(L)' 'MKKKILIPTDFSKNAWNAITYASDLFKNKECSFFLLNAYNATMHSRGHLMKDKAEMLSFETEKISQLVV' A
#
# COMPACT_ATOMS: atom_id res chain seq x y z
N MET A 1 -10.38 0.23 30.72
CA MET A 1 -9.87 -0.76 29.74
C MET A 1 -8.74 -0.14 28.93
N LYS A 2 -7.62 -0.85 28.78
CA LYS A 2 -6.48 -0.42 27.97
C LYS A 2 -6.88 -0.34 26.49
N LYS A 3 -6.58 0.77 25.81
CA LYS A 3 -6.89 0.90 24.37
C LYS A 3 -5.94 0.02 23.56
N LYS A 4 -6.48 -0.66 22.56
CA LYS A 4 -5.70 -1.40 21.55
C LYS A 4 -5.80 -0.63 20.24
N ILE A 5 -4.69 -0.11 19.75
CA ILE A 5 -4.63 0.77 18.57
C ILE A 5 -3.89 0.03 17.47
N LEU A 6 -4.55 -0.20 16.34
CA LEU A 6 -3.93 -0.76 15.14
C LEU A 6 -3.49 0.37 14.23
N ILE A 7 -2.21 0.38 13.86
CA ILE A 7 -1.64 1.35 12.92
C ILE A 7 -1.21 0.59 11.65
N PRO A 8 -1.90 0.78 10.51
CA PRO A 8 -1.40 0.30 9.24
C PRO A 8 -0.13 1.09 8.87
N THR A 9 0.90 0.40 8.40
CA THR A 9 2.17 1.02 8.03
C THR A 9 2.74 0.36 6.77
N ASP A 10 3.22 1.18 5.85
CA ASP A 10 4.04 0.79 4.70
C ASP A 10 5.54 1.05 4.97
N PHE A 11 5.90 1.41 6.20
CA PHE A 11 7.25 1.82 6.63
C PHE A 11 7.81 3.06 5.90
N SER A 12 6.96 3.84 5.23
CA SER A 12 7.36 5.12 4.66
C SER A 12 7.62 6.17 5.75
N LYS A 13 8.29 7.27 5.36
CA LYS A 13 8.46 8.45 6.23
C LYS A 13 7.12 9.00 6.73
N ASN A 14 6.07 8.94 5.91
CA ASN A 14 4.74 9.41 6.28
C ASN A 14 4.11 8.50 7.34
N ALA A 15 4.24 7.17 7.18
CA ALA A 15 3.78 6.23 8.20
C ALA A 15 4.53 6.42 9.52
N TRP A 16 5.83 6.71 9.48
CA TRP A 16 6.60 7.03 10.68
C TRP A 16 6.13 8.30 11.40
N ASN A 17 5.83 9.35 10.63
CA ASN A 17 5.24 10.58 11.18
C ASN A 17 3.88 10.30 11.83
N ALA A 18 3.04 9.45 11.22
CA ALA A 18 1.76 9.05 11.79
C ALA A 18 1.90 8.24 13.08
N ILE A 19 2.87 7.32 13.15
CA ILE A 19 3.20 6.56 14.37
C ILE A 19 3.62 7.51 15.49
N THR A 20 4.50 8.47 15.20
CA THR A 20 4.97 9.47 16.17
C THR A 20 3.80 10.32 16.67
N TYR A 21 2.96 10.82 15.76
CA TYR A 21 1.78 11.58 16.12
C TYR A 21 0.80 10.79 17.01
N ALA A 22 0.56 9.51 16.67
CA ALA A 22 -0.30 8.65 17.48
C ALA A 22 0.29 8.42 18.88
N SER A 23 1.61 8.23 18.99
CA SER A 23 2.28 8.12 20.29
C SER A 23 2.07 9.37 21.15
N ASP A 24 2.27 10.57 20.57
CA ASP A 24 2.10 11.84 21.28
C ASP A 24 0.66 12.11 21.66
N LEU A 25 -0.29 11.80 20.77
CA LEU A 25 -1.73 11.96 21.01
C LEU A 25 -2.23 11.12 22.20
N PHE A 26 -1.63 9.94 22.40
CA PHE A 26 -2.02 9.01 23.45
C PHE A 26 -1.04 8.96 24.64
N LYS A 27 -0.06 9.87 24.72
CA LYS A 27 1.01 9.85 25.75
C LYS A 27 0.54 9.78 27.22
N ASN A 28 -0.67 10.29 27.50
CA ASN A 28 -1.26 10.31 28.86
C ASN A 28 -2.30 9.20 29.07
N LYS A 29 -2.37 8.22 28.18
CA LYS A 29 -3.35 7.12 28.23
C LYS A 29 -2.60 5.80 28.12
N GLU A 30 -2.98 4.83 28.94
CA GLU A 30 -2.45 3.49 28.78
C GLU A 30 -3.02 2.82 27.52
N CYS A 31 -2.15 2.50 26.57
CA CYS A 31 -2.52 1.89 25.29
C CYS A 31 -1.47 0.86 24.82
N SER A 32 -1.93 -0.08 24.01
CA SER A 32 -1.11 -1.02 23.25
C SER A 32 -1.22 -0.68 21.77
N PHE A 33 -0.09 -0.41 21.14
CA PHE A 33 0.00 -0.18 19.69
C PHE A 33 0.37 -1.48 18.98
N PHE A 34 -0.33 -1.76 17.89
CA PHE A 34 -0.08 -2.90 17.00
C PHE A 34 0.20 -2.33 15.61
N LEU A 35 1.36 -2.62 15.04
CA LEU A 35 1.70 -2.21 13.69
C LEU A 35 1.31 -3.32 12.71
N LEU A 36 0.58 -2.95 11.65
CA LEU A 36 0.20 -3.87 10.57
C LEU A 36 0.81 -3.40 9.26
N ASN A 37 1.73 -4.18 8.73
CA ASN A 37 2.10 -4.09 7.33
C ASN A 37 1.40 -5.22 6.58
N ALA A 38 0.59 -4.86 5.59
CA ALA A 38 -0.09 -5.82 4.73
C ALA A 38 0.57 -5.79 3.35
N TYR A 39 1.09 -6.94 2.92
CA TYR A 39 1.72 -7.11 1.61
C TYR A 39 0.94 -8.14 0.80
N ASN A 40 0.60 -7.80 -0.44
CA ASN A 40 -0.12 -8.70 -1.33
C ASN A 40 0.87 -9.50 -2.19
N ALA A 41 1.24 -10.70 -1.72
CA ALA A 41 2.20 -11.56 -2.43
C ALA A 41 1.70 -12.05 -3.80
N THR A 42 0.39 -12.10 -4.06
CA THR A 42 -0.14 -12.62 -5.34
C THR A 42 -0.02 -11.61 -6.48
N MET A 43 -0.05 -10.31 -6.17
CA MET A 43 0.21 -9.22 -7.14
C MET A 43 1.65 -9.24 -7.66
N HIS A 44 2.59 -9.78 -6.89
CA HIS A 44 3.99 -9.89 -7.31
C HIS A 44 4.35 -11.27 -7.87
N SER A 45 3.35 -12.15 -8.06
CA SER A 45 3.57 -13.41 -8.77
C SER A 45 3.93 -13.13 -10.23
N ARG A 46 4.88 -13.90 -10.78
CA ARG A 46 5.32 -13.74 -12.19
C ARG A 46 4.16 -13.78 -13.17
N GLY A 47 3.11 -14.56 -12.87
CA GLY A 47 1.91 -14.65 -13.68
C GLY A 47 1.08 -13.36 -13.71
N HIS A 48 1.01 -12.62 -12.60
CA HIS A 48 0.27 -11.35 -12.55
C HIS A 48 1.05 -10.24 -13.26
N LEU A 49 2.35 -10.14 -13.04
CA LEU A 49 3.24 -9.20 -13.74
C LEU A 49 3.21 -9.38 -15.27
N MET A 50 3.09 -10.62 -15.74
CA MET A 50 2.96 -10.89 -17.18
C MET A 50 1.59 -10.51 -17.73
N LYS A 51 0.52 -10.64 -16.94
CA LYS A 51 -0.82 -10.15 -17.32
C LYS A 51 -0.84 -8.64 -17.45
N ASP A 52 -0.36 -7.92 -16.44
CA ASP A 52 -0.36 -6.44 -16.44
C ASP A 52 0.45 -5.90 -17.62
N LYS A 53 1.60 -6.52 -17.92
CA LYS A 53 2.42 -6.13 -19.08
C LYS A 53 1.74 -6.45 -20.41
N ALA A 54 1.04 -7.56 -20.53
CA ALA A 54 0.30 -7.92 -21.73
C ALA A 54 -0.90 -6.98 -21.96
N GLU A 55 -1.64 -6.64 -20.90
CA GLU A 55 -2.74 -5.66 -20.96
C GLU A 55 -2.22 -4.29 -21.38
N MET A 56 -1.15 -3.80 -20.74
CA MET A 56 -0.51 -2.53 -21.10
C MET A 56 -0.08 -2.49 -22.58
N LEU A 57 0.56 -3.56 -23.08
CA LEU A 57 0.95 -3.67 -24.49
C LEU A 57 -0.26 -3.67 -25.44
N SER A 58 -1.36 -4.33 -25.07
CA SER A 58 -2.58 -4.31 -25.89
C SER A 58 -3.19 -2.92 -26.00
N PHE A 59 -3.24 -2.16 -24.90
CA PHE A 59 -3.71 -0.77 -24.91
C PHE A 59 -2.82 0.14 -25.77
N GLU A 60 -1.50 -0.03 -25.70
CA GLU A 60 -0.55 0.74 -26.51
C GLU A 60 -0.73 0.45 -28.01
N THR A 61 -0.93 -0.83 -28.35
CA THR A 61 -1.12 -1.27 -29.74
C THR A 61 -2.42 -0.74 -30.33
N GLU A 62 -3.49 -0.72 -29.53
CA GLU A 62 -4.80 -0.21 -29.93
C GLU A 62 -4.76 1.32 -30.10
N LYS A 63 -4.04 2.04 -29.24
CA LYS A 63 -3.81 3.48 -29.35
C LYS A 63 -3.00 3.84 -30.60
N ILE A 64 -1.96 3.08 -30.93
CA ILE A 64 -1.19 3.26 -32.16
C ILE A 64 -2.07 3.00 -33.39
N SER A 65 -2.87 1.94 -33.36
CA SER A 65 -3.76 1.59 -34.49
C SER A 65 -4.79 2.70 -34.78
N GLN A 66 -5.23 3.45 -33.77
CA GLN A 66 -6.14 4.60 -33.95
C GLN A 66 -5.45 5.86 -34.49
N LEU A 67 -4.12 5.96 -34.42
CA LEU A 67 -3.36 7.11 -34.94
C LEU A 67 -2.94 6.97 -36.41
N VAL A 68 -3.02 5.76 -36.98
CA VAL A 68 -2.56 5.44 -38.34
C VAL A 68 -3.73 5.33 -39.34
N VAL A 69 -4.92 5.83 -38.97
CA VAL A 69 -6.11 5.96 -39.83
C VAL A 69 -6.36 7.44 -40.15
#